data_AF-A0A452YYH9-F1
#
_entry.id   AF-A0A452YYH9-F1
#
_cell.length_a   1.000
_cell.length_b   1.000
_cell.length_c   1.000
_cell.angle_alpha   90.00
_cell.angle_beta   90.00
_cell.angle_gamma   90.00
#
_symmetry.space_group_name_H-M   'P 1'
#
loop_
_entity.id
_entity.type
_entity.pdbx_description
1 polymer ?
#
loop_
_entity_poly.entity_id
_entity_poly.type
_entity_poly.pdbx_seq_one_letter_code
_entity_poly.pdbx_strand_id
1 'polypeptide(L)'
;APLLWDRAQVRVCADGGANRVFDGMPELLPGHARDDVRSRYKPDVIKGDMDSVRPEVKEYYSNLGTKIADQSHDQDTTDLHKCVAFITDNSPGSDKSNVSCSSSVI
;
A
#
# COMPACT_ATOMS: atom_id res chain seq x y z
N ALA A 1 -9.58 6.21 8.69
CA ALA A 1 -8.93 5.78 9.94
C ALA A 1 -7.54 6.44 10.09
N PRO A 2 -7.47 7.73 10.47
CA PRO A 2 -6.19 8.46 10.53
C PRO A 2 -5.18 7.84 11.51
N LEU A 3 -5.67 7.34 12.65
CA LEU A 3 -4.83 6.78 13.70
C LEU A 3 -4.05 5.52 13.29
N LEU A 4 -4.61 4.70 12.40
CA LEU A 4 -3.92 3.50 11.94
C LEU A 4 -2.78 3.86 11.00
N TRP A 5 -3.03 4.80 10.09
CA TRP A 5 -2.06 5.27 9.12
C TRP A 5 -0.85 5.93 9.80
N ASP A 6 -1.11 6.82 10.77
CA ASP A 6 -0.07 7.57 11.46
C ASP A 6 0.78 6.70 12.39
N ARG A 7 0.26 5.54 12.82
CA ARG A 7 0.97 4.58 13.69
C ARG A 7 1.63 3.43 12.93
N ALA A 8 1.32 3.25 11.65
CA ALA A 8 1.88 2.19 10.83
C ALA A 8 3.34 2.49 10.47
N GLN A 9 4.24 1.54 10.78
CA GLN A 9 5.66 1.64 10.41
C GLN A 9 5.86 1.55 8.90
N VAL A 10 5.02 0.75 8.22
CA VAL A 10 5.01 0.60 6.77
C VAL A 10 3.56 0.56 6.28
N ARG A 11 3.30 1.19 5.14
CA ARG A 11 2.02 1.23 4.44
C ARG A 11 2.19 0.62 3.05
N VAL A 12 1.55 -0.51 2.83
CA VAL A 12 1.61 -1.23 1.56
C VAL A 12 0.20 -1.33 0.98
N CYS A 13 0.05 -0.90 -0.27
CA CYS A 13 -1.17 -1.12 -1.04
C CYS A 13 -1.00 -2.34 -1.95
N ALA A 14 -1.97 -3.25 -1.91
CA ALA A 14 -2.07 -4.37 -2.83
C ALA A 14 -2.73 -3.89 -4.13
N ASP A 15 -1.92 -3.68 -5.16
CA ASP A 15 -2.29 -3.20 -6.50
C ASP A 15 -3.45 -2.17 -6.50
N GLY A 16 -4.65 -2.56 -6.91
CA GLY A 16 -5.86 -1.72 -6.96
C GLY A 16 -6.31 -1.14 -5.61
N GLY A 17 -5.74 -1.60 -4.48
CA GLY A 17 -5.87 -0.95 -3.18
C GLY A 17 -5.39 0.50 -3.18
N ALA A 18 -4.40 0.84 -4.01
CA ALA A 18 -3.94 2.22 -4.17
C ALA A 18 -5.05 3.16 -4.70
N ASN A 19 -5.92 2.65 -5.57
CA ASN A 19 -7.08 3.40 -6.07
C ASN A 19 -8.04 3.73 -4.93
N ARG A 20 -8.30 2.76 -4.04
CA ARG A 20 -9.20 2.95 -2.88
C ARG A 20 -8.68 4.03 -1.93
N VAL A 21 -7.37 4.08 -1.70
CA VAL A 21 -6.75 5.14 -0.89
C VAL A 21 -6.87 6.49 -1.60
N PHE A 22 -6.55 6.55 -2.89
CA PHE A 22 -6.55 7.77 -3.69
C PHE A 22 -7.93 8.43 -3.84
N ASP A 23 -8.97 7.62 -4.01
CA ASP A 23 -10.36 8.09 -4.18
C ASP A 23 -11.05 8.27 -2.83
N GLY A 24 -10.90 7.30 -1.91
CA GLY A 24 -11.67 7.21 -0.68
C GLY A 24 -11.17 8.09 0.46
N MET A 25 -9.85 8.30 0.62
CA MET A 25 -9.36 9.14 1.73
C MET A 25 -9.86 10.59 1.67
N PRO A 26 -9.86 11.26 0.50
CA PRO A 26 -10.46 12.59 0.36
C PRO A 26 -11.95 12.64 0.73
N GLU A 27 -12.71 11.57 0.47
CA GLU A 27 -14.14 11.49 0.81
C GLU A 27 -14.37 11.34 2.33
N LEU A 28 -13.46 10.65 3.01
CA LEU A 28 -13.51 10.45 4.46
C LEU A 28 -13.07 11.68 5.28
N LEU A 29 -12.46 12.67 4.64
CA LEU A 29 -11.95 13.90 5.26
C LEU A 29 -12.52 15.15 4.58
N PRO A 30 -13.84 15.35 4.62
CA PRO A 30 -14.46 16.53 4.04
C PRO A 30 -13.93 17.79 4.71
N GLY A 31 -13.61 18.82 3.92
CA GLY A 31 -13.03 20.09 4.41
C GLY A 31 -11.53 20.23 4.22
N HIS A 32 -10.83 19.18 3.78
CA HIS A 32 -9.45 19.25 3.33
C HIS A 32 -9.37 19.25 1.79
N ALA A 33 -8.36 19.92 1.23
CA ALA A 33 -8.10 19.84 -0.20
C ALA A 33 -7.74 18.39 -0.58
N ARG A 34 -8.34 17.87 -1.66
CA ARG A 34 -8.21 16.46 -2.06
C ARG A 34 -6.75 16.06 -2.25
N ASP A 35 -5.95 16.94 -2.84
CA ASP A 35 -4.53 16.66 -3.13
C ASP A 35 -3.66 16.67 -1.86
N ASP A 36 -3.97 17.52 -0.88
CA ASP A 36 -3.31 17.49 0.44
C ASP A 36 -3.59 16.15 1.15
N VAL A 37 -4.84 15.67 1.06
CA VAL A 37 -5.21 14.36 1.62
C VAL A 37 -4.47 13.24 0.89
N ARG A 38 -4.47 13.22 -0.44
CA ARG A 38 -3.76 12.20 -1.23
C ARG A 38 -2.27 12.16 -0.92
N SER A 39 -1.63 13.33 -0.82
CA SER A 39 -0.21 13.43 -0.46
C SER A 39 0.05 12.93 0.97
N ARG A 40 -0.82 13.27 1.92
CA ARG A 40 -0.73 12.80 3.32
C ARG A 40 -0.90 11.28 3.43
N TYR A 41 -1.82 10.70 2.66
CA TYR A 41 -2.11 9.27 2.63
C TYR A 41 -1.35 8.56 1.49
N LYS A 42 -0.07 8.90 1.32
CA LYS A 42 0.85 8.23 0.39
C LYS A 42 1.38 6.89 0.93
N PRO A 43 1.14 5.74 0.27
CA PRO A 43 1.71 4.47 0.69
C PRO A 43 3.23 4.45 0.47
N ASP A 44 3.94 3.65 1.26
CA ASP A 44 5.38 3.43 1.08
C ASP A 44 5.64 2.54 -0.14
N VAL A 45 4.78 1.54 -0.35
CA VAL A 45 4.88 0.57 -1.44
C VAL A 45 3.52 0.29 -2.06
N ILE A 46 3.46 0.19 -3.38
CA ILE A 46 2.36 -0.44 -4.12
C ILE A 46 2.90 -1.72 -4.73
N LYS A 47 2.34 -2.88 -4.36
CA LYS A 47 2.83 -4.20 -4.77
C LYS A 47 1.70 -5.04 -5.36
N GLY A 48 2.01 -5.75 -6.43
CA GLY A 48 1.08 -6.61 -7.17
C GLY A 48 1.50 -6.73 -8.63
N ASP A 49 0.64 -7.29 -9.48
CA ASP A 49 0.92 -7.42 -10.92
C ASP A 49 0.61 -6.17 -11.75
N MET A 50 0.04 -5.13 -11.13
CA MET A 50 -0.23 -3.82 -11.73
C MET A 50 -1.34 -3.85 -12.79
N ASP A 51 -2.25 -4.83 -12.72
CA ASP A 51 -3.37 -4.95 -13.64
C ASP A 51 -4.62 -4.18 -13.17
N SER A 52 -4.68 -3.87 -11.87
CA SER A 52 -5.84 -3.27 -11.21
C SER A 52 -5.58 -1.83 -10.75
N VAL A 53 -4.34 -1.44 -10.46
CA VAL A 53 -4.01 -0.03 -10.20
C VAL A 53 -4.18 0.80 -11.48
N ARG A 54 -4.85 1.95 -11.37
CA ARG A 54 -5.00 2.83 -12.54
C ARG A 54 -3.66 3.52 -12.86
N PRO A 55 -3.28 3.66 -14.14
CA PRO A 55 -1.99 4.24 -14.53
C PRO A 55 -1.72 5.63 -13.92
N GLU A 56 -2.72 6.50 -13.86
CA GLU A 56 -2.58 7.85 -13.30
C GLU A 56 -2.40 7.84 -11.77
N VAL A 57 -2.98 6.87 -11.07
CA VAL A 57 -2.79 6.71 -9.61
C VAL A 57 -1.39 6.17 -9.31
N LYS A 58 -0.95 5.19 -10.10
CA LYS A 58 0.40 4.64 -10.03
C LYS A 58 1.45 5.72 -10.29
N GLU A 59 1.28 6.52 -11.34
CA GLU A 59 2.18 7.62 -11.69
C GLU A 59 2.21 8.69 -10.59
N TYR A 60 1.04 9.12 -10.09
CA TYR A 60 0.95 10.10 -9.01
C TYR A 60 1.76 9.69 -7.78
N TYR A 61 1.55 8.47 -7.26
CA TYR A 61 2.26 8.00 -6.07
C TYR A 61 3.74 7.71 -6.35
N SER A 62 4.08 7.21 -7.53
CA SER A 62 5.48 7.04 -7.96
C SER A 62 6.23 8.38 -7.94
N ASN A 63 5.62 9.45 -8.44
CA ASN A 63 6.21 10.80 -8.44
C ASN A 63 6.36 11.38 -7.02
N LEU A 64 5.57 10.92 -6.05
CA LEU A 64 5.70 11.25 -4.63
C LEU A 64 6.70 10.33 -3.88
N GLY A 65 7.35 9.42 -4.58
CA GLY A 65 8.37 8.52 -4.03
C GLY A 65 7.84 7.22 -3.42
N THR A 66 6.62 6.81 -3.74
CA THR A 66 6.13 5.45 -3.43
C THR A 66 6.89 4.43 -4.29
N LYS A 67 7.36 3.34 -3.67
CA LYS A 67 8.01 2.26 -4.40
C LYS A 67 6.96 1.40 -5.11
N ILE A 68 7.12 1.23 -6.42
CA ILE A 68 6.31 0.30 -7.21
C ILE A 68 7.03 -1.06 -7.26
N ALA A 69 6.41 -2.10 -6.70
CA ALA A 69 6.94 -3.45 -6.66
C ALA A 69 6.11 -4.36 -7.58
N ASP A 70 6.46 -4.36 -8.86
CA ASP A 70 5.81 -5.14 -9.92
C ASP A 70 6.06 -6.65 -9.76
N GLN A 71 4.99 -7.44 -9.79
CA GLN A 71 4.96 -8.89 -9.64
C GLN A 71 4.13 -9.54 -10.75
N SER A 72 4.05 -8.91 -11.92
CA SER A 72 3.35 -9.44 -13.10
C SER A 72 3.84 -10.82 -13.53
N HIS A 73 5.09 -11.17 -13.21
CA HIS A 73 5.67 -12.49 -13.48
C HIS A 73 5.16 -13.62 -12.57
N ASP A 74 4.52 -13.31 -11.44
CA ASP A 74 3.95 -14.28 -10.51
C ASP A 74 2.42 -14.21 -10.58
N GLN A 75 1.83 -15.10 -11.36
CA GLN A 75 0.38 -15.21 -11.56
C GLN A 75 -0.26 -16.29 -10.67
N ASP A 76 0.55 -17.04 -9.92
CA ASP A 76 0.10 -18.14 -9.07
C ASP A 76 -0.27 -17.66 -7.66
N THR A 77 0.11 -16.43 -7.30
CA THR A 77 -0.19 -15.82 -5.99
C THR A 77 -1.01 -14.54 -6.13
N THR A 78 -1.86 -14.27 -5.13
CA THR A 78 -2.68 -13.04 -5.12
C THR A 78 -1.86 -11.84 -4.59
N ASP A 79 -2.27 -10.62 -4.93
CA ASP A 79 -1.57 -9.40 -4.47
C ASP A 79 -1.53 -9.28 -2.95
N LEU A 80 -2.55 -9.78 -2.25
CA LEU A 80 -2.54 -9.84 -0.79
C LEU A 80 -1.40 -10.72 -0.27
N HIS A 81 -1.21 -11.92 -0.83
CA HIS A 81 -0.11 -12.80 -0.45
C HIS A 81 1.25 -12.16 -0.74
N LYS A 82 1.40 -11.56 -1.92
CA LYS A 82 2.60 -10.82 -2.33
C LYS A 82 2.93 -9.69 -1.33
N CYS A 83 1.92 -8.95 -0.84
CA CYS A 83 2.11 -7.87 0.14
C CYS A 83 2.49 -8.41 1.54
N VAL A 84 1.84 -9.47 2.01
CA VAL A 84 2.15 -10.07 3.32
C VAL A 84 3.57 -10.64 3.33
N ALA A 85 3.99 -11.32 2.25
CA ALA A 85 5.36 -11.80 2.09
C ALA A 85 6.37 -10.64 2.16
N PHE A 86 6.10 -9.55 1.41
CA PHE A 86 6.95 -8.35 1.43
C PHE A 86 7.14 -7.78 2.85
N ILE A 87 6.06 -7.63 3.62
CA ILE A 87 6.14 -7.10 4.99
C ILE A 87 6.96 -8.05 5.89
N THR A 88 6.75 -9.36 5.74
CA THR A 88 7.45 -10.38 6.54
C THR A 88 8.95 -10.37 6.27
N ASP A 89 9.34 -10.28 5.00
CA ASP A 89 10.75 -10.27 4.59
C ASP A 89 11.50 -8.99 4.99
N ASN A 90 10.77 -7.87 5.17
CA ASN A 90 11.36 -6.56 5.47
C ASN A 90 11.19 -6.15 6.94
N SER A 91 10.63 -7.02 7.80
CA SER A 91 10.51 -6.74 9.24
C SER A 91 11.85 -6.96 9.96
N PRO A 92 12.27 -6.05 10.87
CA PRO A 92 13.49 -6.20 11.66
C PRO A 92 13.31 -7.30 12.71
N GLY A 93 13.42 -8.55 12.28
CA GLY A 93 13.21 -9.74 13.12
C GLY A 93 13.01 -11.05 12.36
N SER A 94 13.26 -11.10 11.04
CA SER A 94 13.17 -12.33 10.25
C SER A 94 14.29 -13.33 10.59
N ASP A 95 14.20 -13.92 11.78
CA ASP A 95 14.51 -15.33 11.96
C ASP A 95 13.27 -16.12 11.58
N LYS A 96 13.45 -17.12 10.70
CA LYS A 96 12.39 -18.01 10.22
C LYS A 96 11.80 -18.83 11.37
N SER A 97 10.85 -18.30 12.14
CA SER A 97 9.90 -19.12 12.92
C SER A 97 8.77 -18.32 13.56
N ASN A 98 7.57 -18.84 13.37
CA ASN A 98 6.32 -18.63 14.11
C ASN A 98 5.57 -17.29 14.01
N VAL A 99 4.44 -17.42 13.31
CA VAL A 99 3.16 -16.69 13.37
C VAL A 99 2.89 -16.01 14.72
N SER A 100 2.84 -14.68 14.71
CA SER A 100 1.76 -13.85 15.26
C SER A 100 2.26 -12.40 15.45
N CYS A 101 1.81 -11.45 14.63
CA CYS A 101 1.57 -10.07 15.09
C CYS A 101 0.92 -9.20 14.01
N SER A 102 0.15 -8.22 14.48
CA SER A 102 -0.77 -7.37 13.73
C SER A 102 -0.11 -6.52 12.65
N SER A 103 -0.30 -6.89 11.39
CA SER A 103 0.05 -6.09 10.20
C SER A 103 -1.22 -5.59 9.52
N SER A 104 -1.33 -4.29 9.27
CA SER A 104 -2.47 -3.72 8.54
C SER A 104 -2.13 -3.59 7.06
N VAL A 105 -2.58 -4.57 6.28
CA VAL A 105 -2.69 -4.44 4.82
C VAL A 105 -4.00 -3.69 4.54
N ILE A 106 -3.93 -2.68 3.68
CA ILE A 106 -5.05 -1.80 3.32
C ILE A 106 -5.41 -1.98 1.85
#